data_AF-A0A101Y4Y4-F1
#
_entry.id   AF-A0A101Y4Y4-F1
#
_cell.length_a   1.000
_cell.length_b   1.000
_cell.length_c   1.000
_cell.angle_alpha   90.00
_cell.angle_beta   90.00
_cell.angle_gamma   90.00
#
_symmetry.space_group_name_H-M   'P 1'
#
loop_
_entity.id
_entity.type
_entity.pdbx_description
1 polymer ?
#
loop_
_entity_poly.entity_id
_entity_poly.type
_entity_poly.pdbx_seq_one_letter_code
_entity_poly.pdbx_strand_id
1 'polypeptide(L)'
;MKKLTRRRRPKQSPIEQQRENKQKRIVAMYPAERIEKILRTEAEWKNMSYRAQERREMNLADELLRFDPVRRLIYGAAYRWTNAYQDKRLTFEDFLSAFYEAVWRVIDAYTWATDFYLYETMSRAIQKRGLSILRATGTDKRRAFHEALPLADEI
;
A
#
# COMPACT_ATOMS: atom_id res chain seq x y z
N MET A 1 -19.53 -2.84 54.50
CA MET A 1 -18.70 -2.40 53.35
C MET A 1 -18.39 -3.60 52.46
N LYS A 2 -19.01 -3.71 51.27
CA LYS A 2 -18.73 -4.80 50.30
C LYS A 2 -17.46 -4.44 49.52
N LYS A 3 -16.39 -5.24 49.65
CA LYS A 3 -15.16 -5.09 48.85
C LYS A 3 -15.51 -5.41 47.40
N LEU A 4 -15.45 -4.40 46.52
CA LEU A 4 -15.47 -4.61 45.07
C LEU A 4 -14.23 -5.43 44.70
N THR A 5 -14.42 -6.71 44.41
CA THR A 5 -13.41 -7.55 43.77
C THR A 5 -13.14 -6.96 42.38
N ARG A 6 -12.00 -6.27 42.23
CA ARG A 6 -11.46 -5.89 40.91
C ARG A 6 -11.28 -7.18 40.11
N ARG A 7 -12.22 -7.48 39.21
CA ARG A 7 -12.05 -8.55 38.21
C ARG A 7 -10.79 -8.23 37.41
N ARG A 8 -9.76 -9.09 37.53
CA ARG A 8 -8.57 -9.01 36.68
C ARG A 8 -9.05 -9.17 35.23
N ARG A 9 -8.80 -8.17 34.38
CA ARG A 9 -9.08 -8.30 32.94
C ARG A 9 -8.31 -9.53 32.43
N PRO A 10 -8.95 -10.41 31.65
CA PRO A 10 -8.24 -11.53 31.04
C PRO A 10 -7.05 -11.00 30.23
N LYS A 11 -5.92 -11.70 30.34
CA LYS A 11 -4.69 -11.33 29.65
C LYS A 11 -4.94 -11.58 28.15
N GLN A 12 -5.06 -10.52 27.37
CA GLN A 12 -5.27 -10.60 25.92
C GLN A 12 -4.11 -11.34 25.26
N SER A 13 -4.39 -12.11 24.21
CA SER A 13 -3.34 -12.72 23.40
C SER A 13 -2.55 -11.65 22.63
N PRO A 14 -1.27 -11.89 22.28
CA PRO A 14 -0.47 -10.95 21.51
C PRO A 14 -1.12 -10.50 20.19
N ILE A 15 -1.85 -11.41 19.52
CA ILE A 15 -2.55 -11.16 18.27
C ILE A 15 -3.73 -10.20 18.47
N GLU A 16 -4.51 -10.40 19.53
CA GLU A 16 -5.62 -9.50 19.87
C GLU A 16 -5.10 -8.11 20.24
N GLN A 17 -4.00 -8.05 20.99
CA GLN A 17 -3.37 -6.78 21.35
C GLN A 17 -2.85 -6.03 20.12
N GLN A 18 -2.24 -6.73 19.16
CA GLN A 18 -1.79 -6.13 17.90
C GLN A 18 -2.97 -5.56 17.09
N ARG A 19 -4.07 -6.32 16.98
CA ARG A 19 -5.29 -5.87 16.29
C ARG A 19 -5.91 -4.65 16.96
N GLU A 20 -6.00 -4.65 18.28
CA GLU A 20 -6.53 -3.52 19.04
C GLU A 20 -5.65 -2.27 18.87
N ASN A 21 -4.32 -2.43 18.90
CA ASN A 21 -3.38 -1.34 18.67
C ASN A 21 -3.49 -0.77 17.26
N LYS A 22 -3.60 -1.62 16.23
CA LYS A 22 -3.86 -1.19 14.84
C LYS A 22 -5.13 -0.36 14.75
N GLN A 23 -6.22 -0.84 15.36
CA GLN A 23 -7.51 -0.17 15.31
C GLN A 23 -7.45 1.19 16.01
N LYS A 24 -6.89 1.26 17.22
CA LYS A 24 -6.71 2.52 17.96
C LYS A 24 -5.89 3.52 17.17
N ARG A 25 -4.83 3.07 16.51
CA ARG A 25 -3.95 3.92 15.69
C ARG A 25 -4.72 4.56 14.54
N ILE A 26 -5.49 3.80 13.75
CA ILE A 26 -6.22 4.39 12.61
C ILE A 26 -7.31 5.36 13.05
N VAL A 27 -7.97 5.09 14.18
CA VAL A 27 -8.99 5.98 14.77
C VAL A 27 -8.36 7.29 15.25
N ALA A 28 -7.17 7.24 15.83
CA ALA A 28 -6.47 8.43 16.29
C ALA A 28 -5.86 9.26 15.14
N MET A 29 -5.47 8.63 14.03
CA MET A 29 -4.69 9.28 12.97
C MET A 29 -5.50 9.78 11.78
N TYR A 30 -6.68 9.22 11.51
CA TYR A 30 -7.37 9.43 10.23
C TYR A 30 -8.83 9.87 10.39
N PRO A 31 -9.36 10.63 9.42
CA PRO A 31 -10.78 10.94 9.36
C PRO A 31 -11.62 9.70 9.06
N ALA A 32 -12.90 9.74 9.44
CA ALA A 32 -13.84 8.63 9.32
C ALA A 32 -13.89 8.02 7.91
N GLU A 33 -13.93 8.85 6.86
CA GLU A 33 -13.95 8.40 5.46
C GLU A 33 -12.71 7.58 5.07
N ARG A 34 -11.55 7.93 5.62
CA ARG A 34 -10.31 7.19 5.36
C ARG A 34 -10.28 5.89 6.15
N ILE A 35 -10.77 5.91 7.39
CA ILE A 35 -10.95 4.71 8.20
C ILE A 35 -11.87 3.72 7.49
N GLU A 36 -12.99 4.20 6.94
CA GLU A 36 -13.93 3.37 6.17
C GLU A 36 -13.24 2.68 4.99
N LYS A 37 -12.48 3.42 4.18
CA LYS A 37 -11.71 2.85 3.05
C LYS A 37 -10.70 1.81 3.51
N ILE A 38 -10.00 2.06 4.62
CA ILE A 38 -9.05 1.12 5.21
C ILE A 38 -9.75 -0.19 5.59
N LEU A 39 -10.81 -0.10 6.40
CA LEU A 39 -11.52 -1.26 6.92
C LEU A 39 -12.24 -2.04 5.81
N ARG A 40 -12.83 -1.32 4.84
CA ARG A 40 -13.51 -1.93 3.70
C ARG A 40 -12.55 -2.70 2.80
N THR A 41 -11.36 -2.16 2.56
CA THR A 41 -10.31 -2.85 1.78
C THR A 41 -9.79 -4.08 2.52
N GLU A 42 -9.60 -3.98 3.84
CA GLU A 42 -9.16 -5.10 4.66
C GLU A 42 -10.19 -6.24 4.68
N ALA A 43 -11.48 -5.89 4.84
CA ALA A 43 -12.57 -6.84 4.83
C ALA A 43 -12.71 -7.54 3.46
N GLU A 44 -12.59 -6.78 2.37
CA GLU A 44 -12.64 -7.35 1.02
C GLU A 44 -11.48 -8.30 0.77
N TRP A 45 -10.26 -7.91 1.12
CA TRP A 45 -9.08 -8.78 0.99
C TRP A 45 -9.24 -10.08 1.78
N LYS A 46 -9.78 -10.00 3.00
CA LYS A 46 -10.10 -11.17 3.81
C LYS A 46 -11.11 -12.09 3.10
N ASN A 47 -12.17 -11.53 2.54
CA ASN A 47 -13.19 -12.30 1.82
C ASN A 47 -12.63 -12.97 0.56
N MET A 48 -11.84 -12.24 -0.23
CA MET A 48 -11.16 -12.78 -1.42
C MET A 48 -10.22 -13.92 -1.04
N SER A 49 -9.46 -13.76 0.04
CA SER A 49 -8.53 -14.79 0.51
C SER A 49 -9.24 -16.08 0.93
N TYR A 50 -10.39 -15.99 1.59
CA TYR A 50 -11.21 -17.17 1.88
C TYR A 50 -11.73 -17.86 0.61
N ARG A 51 -12.28 -17.09 -0.34
CA ARG A 51 -12.78 -17.63 -1.61
C ARG A 51 -11.68 -18.30 -2.42
N ALA A 52 -10.49 -17.71 -2.48
CA ALA A 52 -9.35 -18.28 -3.20
C ALA A 52 -8.90 -19.59 -2.57
N GLN A 53 -8.89 -19.67 -1.24
CA GLN A 53 -8.60 -20.90 -0.53
C GLN A 53 -9.61 -22.01 -0.88
N GLU A 54 -10.91 -21.69 -0.95
CA GLU A 54 -11.96 -22.63 -1.37
C GLU A 54 -11.78 -23.08 -2.83
N ARG A 55 -11.41 -22.15 -3.73
CA ARG A 55 -11.24 -22.40 -5.17
C ARG A 55 -9.86 -22.94 -5.56
N ARG A 56 -8.91 -23.00 -4.62
CA ARG A 56 -7.49 -23.30 -4.85
C ARG A 56 -6.82 -22.33 -5.85
N GLU A 57 -7.24 -21.08 -5.84
CA GLU A 57 -6.64 -20.00 -6.63
C GLU A 57 -5.44 -19.41 -5.88
N MET A 58 -4.34 -19.10 -6.59
CA MET A 58 -3.10 -18.60 -5.97
C MET A 58 -2.85 -17.10 -6.17
N ASN A 59 -3.54 -16.44 -7.11
CA ASN A 59 -3.28 -15.03 -7.43
C ASN A 59 -4.57 -14.20 -7.41
N LEU A 60 -4.71 -13.37 -6.37
CA LEU A 60 -5.85 -12.47 -6.16
C LEU A 60 -5.53 -11.01 -6.43
N ALA A 61 -4.27 -10.71 -6.79
CA ALA A 61 -3.81 -9.34 -6.88
C ALA A 61 -4.61 -8.54 -7.92
N ASP A 62 -4.93 -9.16 -9.06
CA ASP A 62 -5.74 -8.56 -10.12
C ASP A 62 -7.17 -8.23 -9.66
N GLU A 63 -7.78 -9.10 -8.84
CA GLU A 63 -9.14 -8.86 -8.33
C GLU A 63 -9.15 -7.67 -7.37
N LEU A 64 -8.17 -7.61 -6.46
CA LEU A 64 -8.06 -6.51 -5.52
C LEU A 64 -7.64 -5.20 -6.21
N LEU A 65 -6.81 -5.23 -7.26
CA LEU A 65 -6.48 -4.05 -8.06
C LEU A 65 -7.72 -3.44 -8.75
N ARG A 66 -8.70 -4.27 -9.11
CA ARG A 66 -9.98 -3.82 -9.67
C ARG A 66 -10.97 -3.32 -8.62
N PHE A 67 -10.71 -3.59 -7.34
CA PHE A 67 -11.57 -3.14 -6.25
C PHE A 67 -11.61 -1.61 -6.17
N ASP A 68 -12.82 -1.03 -6.12
CA ASP A 68 -13.04 0.41 -6.31
C ASP A 68 -12.21 1.31 -5.34
N PRO A 69 -12.13 1.04 -4.02
CA PRO A 69 -11.24 1.78 -3.13
C PRO A 69 -9.76 1.77 -3.55
N VAL A 70 -9.25 0.64 -4.05
CA VAL A 70 -7.86 0.49 -4.48
C VAL A 70 -7.64 1.19 -5.81
N ARG A 71 -8.55 1.00 -6.77
CA ARG A 71 -8.53 1.70 -8.05
C ARG A 71 -8.55 3.21 -7.85
N ARG A 72 -9.46 3.73 -7.02
CA ARG A 72 -9.52 5.17 -6.69
C ARG A 72 -8.27 5.68 -5.99
N LEU A 73 -7.65 4.86 -5.14
CA LEU A 73 -6.37 5.21 -4.51
C LEU A 73 -5.28 5.42 -5.56
N ILE A 74 -5.14 4.49 -6.50
CA ILE A 74 -4.12 4.53 -7.58
C ILE A 74 -4.38 5.71 -8.52
N TYR A 75 -5.57 5.78 -9.13
CA TYR A 75 -5.92 6.84 -10.08
C TYR A 75 -5.89 8.22 -9.44
N GLY A 76 -6.46 8.34 -8.24
CA GLY A 76 -6.47 9.60 -7.50
C GLY A 76 -5.07 10.06 -7.14
N ALA A 77 -4.16 9.12 -6.83
CA ALA A 77 -2.76 9.46 -6.64
C ALA A 77 -2.11 9.91 -7.95
N ALA A 78 -2.22 9.13 -9.03
CA ALA A 78 -1.63 9.47 -10.33
C ALA A 78 -2.06 10.86 -10.80
N TYR A 79 -3.34 11.20 -10.65
CA TYR A 79 -3.85 12.53 -10.97
C TYR A 79 -3.21 13.64 -10.12
N ARG A 80 -3.15 13.45 -8.79
CA ARG A 80 -2.52 14.43 -7.88
C ARG A 80 -1.03 14.63 -8.18
N TRP A 81 -0.30 13.55 -8.42
CA TRP A 81 1.13 13.61 -8.74
C TRP A 81 1.37 14.29 -10.07
N THR A 82 0.62 13.92 -11.11
CA THR A 82 0.73 14.56 -12.43
C THR A 82 0.47 16.06 -12.33
N ASN A 83 -0.60 16.47 -11.65
CA ASN A 83 -0.93 17.88 -11.48
C ASN A 83 0.10 18.66 -10.65
N ALA A 84 0.72 18.03 -9.67
CA ALA A 84 1.76 18.65 -8.86
C ALA A 84 3.09 18.83 -9.61
N TYR A 85 3.33 18.06 -10.68
CA TYR A 85 4.61 18.00 -11.40
C TYR A 85 4.44 18.11 -12.92
N GLN A 86 3.43 18.86 -13.39
CA GLN A 86 3.15 19.04 -14.82
C GLN A 86 4.34 19.63 -15.59
N ASP A 87 5.21 20.38 -14.91
CA ASP A 87 6.42 20.99 -15.44
C ASP A 87 7.55 19.98 -15.74
N LYS A 88 7.49 18.75 -15.20
CA LYS A 88 8.58 17.77 -15.26
C LYS A 88 8.54 16.82 -16.47
N ARG A 89 7.70 17.10 -17.48
CA ARG A 89 7.47 16.21 -18.65
C ARG A 89 7.07 14.77 -18.25
N LEU A 90 6.46 14.61 -17.08
CA LEU A 90 5.90 13.34 -16.62
C LEU A 90 4.40 13.32 -16.92
N THR A 91 3.94 12.22 -17.48
CA THR A 91 2.54 12.03 -17.85
C THR A 91 1.76 11.32 -16.75
N PHE A 92 0.43 11.35 -16.87
CA PHE A 92 -0.46 10.60 -15.99
C PHE A 92 -0.18 9.10 -16.07
N GLU A 93 0.08 8.61 -17.27
CA GLU A 93 0.36 7.22 -17.59
C GLU A 93 1.68 6.75 -16.95
N ASP A 94 2.71 7.61 -16.91
CA ASP A 94 3.99 7.32 -16.24
C ASP A 94 3.79 7.03 -14.74
N PHE A 95 3.01 7.89 -14.07
CA PHE A 95 2.67 7.68 -12.66
C PHE A 95 1.72 6.51 -12.47
N LEU A 96 0.71 6.36 -13.33
CA LEU A 96 -0.31 5.33 -13.20
C LEU A 96 0.31 3.93 -13.28
N SER A 97 1.12 3.67 -14.31
CA SER A 97 1.80 2.39 -14.49
C SER A 97 2.70 2.04 -13.29
N ALA A 98 3.52 3.01 -12.85
CA ALA A 98 4.41 2.82 -11.71
C ALA A 98 3.66 2.59 -10.38
N PHE A 99 2.50 3.21 -10.20
CA PHE A 99 1.67 3.02 -9.00
C PHE A 99 0.95 1.67 -9.01
N TYR A 100 0.48 1.19 -10.17
CA TYR A 100 -0.05 -0.17 -10.30
C TYR A 100 1.01 -1.21 -9.92
N GLU A 101 2.22 -1.09 -10.48
CA GLU A 101 3.34 -1.99 -10.16
C GLU A 101 3.65 -1.99 -8.65
N ALA A 102 3.71 -0.80 -8.03
CA ALA A 102 4.00 -0.67 -6.60
C ALA A 102 2.90 -1.28 -5.73
N VAL A 103 1.63 -1.08 -6.08
CA VAL A 103 0.50 -1.65 -5.35
C VAL A 103 0.43 -3.16 -5.52
N TRP A 104 0.62 -3.67 -6.73
CA TRP A 104 0.64 -5.10 -7.02
C TRP A 104 1.66 -5.83 -6.13
N ARG A 105 2.89 -5.32 -6.04
CA ARG A 105 3.93 -5.86 -5.14
C ARG A 105 3.54 -5.82 -3.66
N VAL A 106 2.82 -4.79 -3.23
CA VAL A 106 2.34 -4.72 -1.84
C VAL A 106 1.30 -5.80 -1.58
N ILE A 107 0.36 -6.01 -2.50
CA ILE A 107 -0.69 -7.02 -2.35
C ILE A 107 -0.07 -8.42 -2.27
N ASP A 108 0.86 -8.72 -3.19
CA ASP A 108 1.54 -10.02 -3.25
C ASP A 108 2.35 -10.33 -1.98
N ALA A 109 3.00 -9.32 -1.39
CA ALA A 109 3.79 -9.47 -0.17
C ALA A 109 3.00 -9.27 1.13
N TYR A 110 1.70 -8.95 1.06
CA TYR A 110 0.95 -8.54 2.25
C TYR A 110 0.68 -9.71 3.20
N THR A 111 0.85 -9.46 4.50
CA THR A 111 0.40 -10.37 5.55
C THR A 111 -0.35 -9.61 6.64
N TRP A 112 -1.37 -10.23 7.24
CA TRP A 112 -2.14 -9.64 8.35
C TRP A 112 -1.30 -9.38 9.61
N ALA A 113 -0.11 -9.98 9.69
CA ALA A 113 0.83 -9.85 10.80
C ALA A 113 1.66 -8.54 10.77
N THR A 114 1.60 -7.77 9.68
CA THR A 114 2.24 -6.45 9.56
C THR A 114 1.66 -5.44 10.56
N ASP A 115 2.26 -4.26 10.77
CA ASP A 115 1.70 -3.23 11.69
C ASP A 115 0.65 -2.30 11.05
N PHE A 116 0.52 -2.36 9.73
CA PHE A 116 -0.35 -1.50 8.94
C PHE A 116 -1.43 -2.30 8.23
N TYR A 117 -2.57 -1.66 7.98
CA TYR A 117 -3.60 -2.24 7.12
C TYR A 117 -3.12 -2.23 5.67
N LEU A 118 -3.70 -3.10 4.84
CA LEU A 118 -3.32 -3.23 3.43
C LEU A 118 -3.41 -1.88 2.69
N TYR A 119 -4.53 -1.18 2.86
CA TYR A 119 -4.76 0.15 2.25
C TYR A 119 -3.69 1.18 2.61
N GLU A 120 -3.22 1.17 3.85
CA GLU A 120 -2.17 2.10 4.28
C GLU A 120 -0.82 1.76 3.66
N THR A 121 -0.51 0.46 3.60
CA THR A 121 0.73 -0.04 3.00
C THR A 121 0.78 0.32 1.51
N MET A 122 -0.33 0.13 0.80
CA MET A 122 -0.47 0.57 -0.60
C MET A 122 -0.28 2.08 -0.74
N SER A 123 -0.94 2.88 0.11
CA SER A 123 -0.81 4.34 0.09
C SER A 123 0.64 4.81 0.32
N ARG A 124 1.38 4.14 1.22
CA ARG A 124 2.80 4.44 1.48
C ARG A 124 3.69 4.05 0.31
N ALA A 125 3.44 2.89 -0.31
CA ALA A 125 4.18 2.44 -1.47
C ALA A 125 4.01 3.39 -2.66
N ILE A 126 2.80 3.88 -2.92
CA ILE A 126 2.52 4.90 -3.94
C ILE A 126 3.32 6.18 -3.66
N GLN A 127 3.30 6.69 -2.43
CA GLN A 127 4.06 7.88 -2.07
C GLN A 127 5.57 7.69 -2.30
N LYS A 128 6.12 6.55 -1.85
CA LYS A 128 7.53 6.22 -2.04
C LYS A 128 7.90 6.12 -3.52
N ARG A 129 7.03 5.50 -4.34
CA ARG A 129 7.23 5.36 -5.78
C ARG A 129 7.18 6.71 -6.50
N GLY A 130 6.23 7.58 -6.15
CA GLY A 130 6.15 8.94 -6.69
C GLY A 130 7.42 9.74 -6.45
N LEU A 131 7.94 9.72 -5.20
CA LEU A 131 9.22 10.35 -4.88
C LEU A 131 10.40 9.73 -5.66
N SER A 132 10.39 8.42 -5.86
CA SER A 132 11.43 7.73 -6.63
C SER A 132 11.45 8.17 -8.09
N ILE A 133 10.28 8.35 -8.72
CA ILE A 133 10.17 8.84 -10.10
C ILE A 133 10.77 10.25 -10.19
N LEU A 134 10.40 11.14 -9.28
CA LEU A 134 10.92 12.51 -9.28
C LEU A 134 12.44 12.55 -9.11
N ARG A 135 12.98 11.74 -8.20
CA ARG A 135 14.44 11.64 -8.01
C ARG A 135 15.11 11.22 -9.31
N ALA A 136 14.57 10.22 -10.00
CA ALA A 136 15.08 9.74 -11.29
C ALA A 136 14.96 10.79 -12.41
N THR A 137 13.96 11.68 -12.37
CA THR A 137 13.86 12.79 -13.34
C THR A 137 14.79 13.96 -13.04
N GLY A 138 15.14 14.18 -11.78
CA GLY A 138 16.09 15.22 -11.36
C GLY A 138 17.55 14.79 -11.45
N THR A 139 17.84 13.49 -11.49
CA THR A 139 19.16 12.97 -11.84
C THR A 139 19.28 13.00 -13.35
N ASP A 140 20.06 13.96 -13.85
CA ASP A 140 20.35 14.17 -15.26
C ASP A 140 20.60 12.82 -15.98
N LYS A 141 19.71 12.46 -16.91
CA LYS A 141 19.85 11.25 -17.74
C LYS A 141 21.20 11.21 -18.48
N ARG A 142 21.88 12.36 -18.63
CA ARG A 142 23.25 12.43 -19.17
C ARG A 142 24.30 11.79 -18.27
N ARG A 143 24.14 11.78 -16.94
CA ARG A 143 25.13 11.17 -16.04
C ARG A 143 24.97 9.65 -15.92
N ALA A 144 23.75 9.14 -15.89
CA ALA A 144 23.50 7.70 -15.73
C ALA A 144 23.92 6.86 -16.94
N PHE A 145 23.93 7.44 -18.15
CA PHE A 145 24.40 6.75 -19.36
C PHE A 145 25.93 6.67 -19.48
N HIS A 146 26.69 7.46 -18.72
CA HIS A 146 28.16 7.42 -18.75
C HIS A 146 28.78 6.42 -17.76
N GLU A 147 28.01 5.89 -16.81
CA GLU A 147 28.52 4.90 -15.82
C GLU A 147 28.14 3.44 -16.17
N ALA A 148 27.35 3.18 -17.21
CA ALA A 148 26.79 1.86 -17.50
C ALA A 148 27.32 1.17 -18.78
N LEU A 149 28.41 1.65 -19.39
CA LEU A 149 29.04 0.97 -20.54
C LEU A 149 30.55 0.92 -20.38
N PRO A 150 31.13 -0.14 -19.78
CA PRO A 150 32.40 -0.63 -20.30
C PRO A 150 32.07 -1.25 -21.66
N LEU A 151 32.53 -0.62 -22.75
CA LEU A 151 32.70 -1.33 -24.02
C LEU A 151 33.66 -2.49 -23.74
N ALA A 152 33.12 -3.69 -23.58
CA ALA A 152 33.87 -4.90 -23.81
C ALA A 152 33.93 -5.10 -25.33
N ASP A 153 34.89 -4.42 -25.96
CA ASP A 153 35.41 -4.87 -27.25
C ASP A 153 36.36 -6.04 -26.97
N GLU A 154 35.83 -7.26 -27.09
CA GLU A 154 36.64 -8.46 -27.35
C GLU A 154 35.91 -9.33 -28.38
N ILE A 155 36.27 -9.14 -29.66
CA ILE A 155 36.43 -10.21 -30.66
C ILE A 155 37.72 -9.92 -31.42
#